data_AF-H1Q0A0-F1
#
_entry.id   AF-H1Q0A0-F1
#
_cell.length_a   1.000
_cell.length_b   1.000
_cell.length_c   1.000
_cell.angle_alpha   90.00
_cell.angle_beta   90.00
_cell.angle_gamma   90.00
#
_symmetry.space_group_name_H-M   'P 1'
#
loop_
_entity.id
_entity.type
_entity.pdbx_description
1 polymer ?
#
loop_
_entity_poly.entity_id
_entity_poly.type
_entity_poly.pdbx_seq_one_letter_code
_entity_poly.pdbx_strand_id
1 'polypeptide(L)'
;MWGLLPLALLQSALLTLGQVTLKISLQQMGTFSWTWRFFAGAFTNLWFAVCGICFGASSLLWMYIVRHYPLNMAYPMISLSYVMGMLAAVLIFHEHVPIVRWIGLALIMTGVVLIVQKG
;
A
#
# COMPACT_ATOMS: atom_id res chain seq x y z
N MET A 1 9.32 9.50 -17.16
CA MET A 1 9.07 8.10 -16.75
C MET A 1 10.13 7.60 -15.78
N TRP A 2 11.42 7.66 -16.15
CA TRP A 2 12.53 7.22 -15.27
C TRP A 2 12.58 7.88 -13.89
N GLY A 3 12.13 9.14 -13.77
CA GLY A 3 12.00 9.81 -12.45
C GLY A 3 10.72 9.46 -11.67
N LEU A 4 9.64 9.04 -12.33
CA LEU A 4 8.36 8.70 -11.70
C LEU A 4 8.41 7.31 -11.06
N LEU A 5 9.00 6.34 -11.77
CA LEU A 5 9.10 4.95 -11.32
C LEU A 5 9.69 4.78 -9.90
N PRO A 6 10.88 5.33 -9.58
CA PRO A 6 11.44 5.18 -8.24
C PRO A 6 10.58 5.86 -7.16
N LEU A 7 9.97 7.00 -7.47
CA LEU A 7 9.06 7.69 -6.54
C LEU A 7 7.81 6.87 -6.29
N ALA A 8 7.21 6.30 -7.34
CA ALA A 8 6.02 5.46 -7.23
C ALA A 8 6.30 4.13 -6.52
N LEU A 9 7.48 3.52 -6.75
CA LEU A 9 7.94 2.34 -6.02
C LEU A 9 8.08 2.64 -4.53
N LEU A 10 8.77 3.72 -4.17
CA LEU A 10 8.93 4.13 -2.78
C LEU A 10 7.58 4.46 -2.13
N GLN A 11 6.72 5.21 -2.82
CA GLN A 11 5.38 5.55 -2.34
C GLN A 11 4.53 4.30 -2.13
N SER A 12 4.55 3.36 -3.07
CA SER A 12 3.82 2.10 -2.98
C SER A 12 4.35 1.20 -1.86
N ALA A 13 5.67 1.19 -1.63
CA ALA A 13 6.28 0.48 -0.51
C ALA A 13 5.83 1.07 0.83
N LEU A 14 5.88 2.39 0.99
CA LEU A 14 5.39 3.07 2.19
C LEU A 14 3.89 2.82 2.42
N LEU A 15 3.08 2.89 1.36
CA LEU A 15 1.65 2.60 1.43
C LEU A 15 1.40 1.17 1.89
N THR A 16 2.12 0.20 1.31
CA THR A 16 1.98 -1.22 1.66
C THR A 16 2.44 -1.48 3.09
N LEU A 17 3.57 -0.90 3.51
CA LEU A 17 4.07 -1.00 4.89
C LEU A 17 3.04 -0.42 5.89
N GLY A 18 2.38 0.69 5.54
CA GLY A 18 1.27 1.22 6.33
C GLY A 18 0.12 0.22 6.50
N GLN A 19 -0.29 -0.44 5.41
CA GLN A 19 -1.34 -1.47 5.46
C GLN A 19 -0.94 -2.71 6.27
N VAL A 20 0.31 -3.16 6.11
CA VAL A 20 0.85 -4.31 6.85
C VAL A 20 0.88 -4.01 8.34
N THR A 21 1.46 -2.88 8.73
CA THR A 21 1.57 -2.48 10.14
C THR A 21 0.21 -2.18 10.77
N LEU A 22 -0.73 -1.63 9.99
CA LEU A 22 -2.13 -1.50 10.42
C LEU A 22 -2.74 -2.86 10.77
N LYS A 23 -2.58 -3.86 9.89
CA LYS A 23 -3.11 -5.21 10.13
C LYS A 23 -2.49 -5.86 11.37
N ILE A 24 -1.17 -5.72 11.56
CA ILE A 24 -0.48 -6.19 12.77
C ILE A 24 -1.03 -5.50 14.02
N SER A 25 -1.20 -4.18 13.97
CA SER A 25 -1.77 -3.41 15.09
C SER A 25 -3.17 -3.91 15.44
N LEU A 26 -4.03 -4.10 14.44
CA LEU A 26 -5.41 -4.56 14.65
C LEU A 26 -5.46 -5.98 15.22
N GLN A 27 -4.57 -6.87 14.79
CA GLN A 27 -4.46 -8.22 15.35
C GLN A 27 -4.07 -8.20 16.84
N GLN A 28 -3.23 -7.24 17.27
CA GLN A 28 -2.83 -7.09 18.68
C GLN A 28 -3.90 -6.44 19.56
N MET A 29 -4.76 -5.59 18.98
CA MET A 29 -5.84 -4.91 19.70
C MET A 29 -7.03 -5.83 20.03
N GLY A 30 -7.03 -7.07 19.53
CA GLY A 30 -8.09 -8.05 19.77
C GLY A 30 -9.36 -7.75 18.97
N THR A 31 -10.51 -8.19 19.48
CA THR A 31 -11.80 -8.04 18.80
C THR A 31 -12.17 -6.57 18.62
N PHE A 32 -12.54 -6.20 17.39
CA PHE A 32 -13.02 -4.86 17.10
C PHE A 32 -14.24 -4.52 17.96
N SER A 33 -14.21 -3.33 18.58
CA SER A 33 -15.36 -2.77 19.27
C SER A 33 -15.48 -1.28 19.00
N TRP A 34 -16.70 -0.80 18.78
CA TRP A 34 -16.96 0.63 18.57
C TRP A 34 -16.99 1.37 19.91
N THR A 35 -15.85 1.39 20.61
CA THR A 35 -15.73 2.03 21.92
C THR A 35 -14.54 2.99 21.94
N TRP A 36 -14.64 4.06 22.74
CA TRP A 36 -13.53 4.98 22.93
C TRP A 36 -12.27 4.27 23.42
N ARG A 37 -12.41 3.25 24.28
CA ARG A 37 -11.30 2.45 24.80
C ARG A 37 -10.53 1.73 23.69
N PHE A 38 -11.23 1.18 22.69
CA PHE A 38 -10.58 0.54 21.54
C PHE A 38 -9.75 1.54 20.74
N PHE A 39 -10.33 2.70 20.39
CA PHE A 39 -9.61 3.74 19.66
C PHE A 39 -8.45 4.35 20.45
N ALA A 40 -8.63 4.60 21.75
CA ALA A 40 -7.55 5.06 22.63
C ALA A 40 -6.41 4.04 22.72
N GLY A 41 -6.74 2.74 22.72
CA GLY A 41 -5.76 1.65 22.68
C GLY A 41 -4.90 1.66 21.42
N ALA A 42 -5.43 2.13 20.27
CA ALA A 42 -4.66 2.26 19.03
C ALA A 42 -3.48 3.22 19.21
N PHE A 43 -3.69 4.36 19.89
CA PHE A 43 -2.64 5.35 20.13
C PHE A 43 -1.52 4.88 21.06
N THR A 44 -1.75 3.81 21.82
CA THR A 44 -0.71 3.14 22.63
C THR A 44 0.01 2.02 21.89
N ASN A 45 -0.45 1.64 20.68
CA ASN A 45 0.15 0.57 19.90
C ASN A 45 1.28 1.12 19.00
N LEU A 46 2.50 0.61 19.18
CA LEU A 46 3.67 1.01 18.37
C LEU A 46 3.45 0.78 16.87
N TRP A 47 2.81 -0.32 16.47
CA TRP A 47 2.53 -0.62 15.06
C TRP A 47 1.51 0.34 14.46
N PHE A 48 0.56 0.85 15.25
CA PHE A 48 -0.34 1.90 14.81
C PHE A 48 0.41 3.22 14.56
N ALA A 49 1.38 3.56 15.42
CA ALA A 49 2.22 4.73 15.21
C ALA A 49 3.07 4.60 13.93
N VAL A 50 3.70 3.43 13.70
CA VAL A 50 4.44 3.15 12.46
C VAL A 50 3.52 3.21 11.24
N CYS A 51 2.31 2.66 11.33
CA CYS A 51 1.28 2.78 10.29
C CYS A 51 0.99 4.25 9.94
N GLY A 52 0.78 5.10 10.95
CA GLY A 52 0.57 6.54 10.77
C GLY A 52 1.74 7.23 10.06
N ILE A 53 2.98 6.92 10.46
CA ILE A 53 4.19 7.46 9.82
C ILE A 53 4.27 7.00 8.35
N CYS A 54 4.05 5.72 8.07
CA CYS A 54 4.08 5.17 6.72
C CYS A 54 3.02 5.80 5.82
N PHE A 55 1.77 5.92 6.27
CA PHE A 55 0.70 6.58 5.50
C PHE A 55 0.93 8.08 5.33
N GLY A 56 1.43 8.77 6.37
CA GLY A 56 1.80 10.18 6.27
C GLY A 56 2.89 10.40 5.24
N ALA A 57 3.99 9.65 5.31
CA ALA A 57 5.10 9.73 4.36
C ALA A 57 4.66 9.35 2.93
N SER A 58 3.87 8.28 2.78
CA SER A 58 3.26 7.90 1.50
C SER A 58 2.40 9.02 0.92
N SER A 59 1.59 9.70 1.75
CA SER A 59 0.71 10.78 1.31
C SER A 59 1.49 12.02 0.89
N LEU A 60 2.54 12.40 1.63
CA LEU A 60 3.42 13.51 1.25
C LEU A 60 4.13 13.23 -0.07
N LEU A 61 4.61 12.00 -0.28
CA LEU A 61 5.23 11.60 -1.54
C LEU A 61 4.21 11.59 -2.68
N TRP A 62 2.97 11.16 -2.42
CA TRP A 62 1.88 11.23 -3.39
C TRP A 62 1.54 12.67 -3.79
N MET A 63 1.49 13.60 -2.83
CA MET A 63 1.32 15.04 -3.11
C MET A 63 2.42 15.56 -4.04
N TYR A 64 3.67 15.20 -3.78
CA TYR A 64 4.78 15.54 -4.65
C TYR A 64 4.61 14.94 -6.05
N ILE A 65 4.29 13.66 -6.16
CA ILE A 65 4.11 12.98 -7.45
C ILE A 65 3.00 13.66 -8.28
N VAL A 66 1.81 13.88 -7.71
CA VAL A 66 0.68 14.47 -8.45
C VAL A 66 0.92 15.95 -8.80
N ARG A 67 1.72 16.66 -8.00
CA ARG A 67 2.15 18.03 -8.32
C ARG A 67 3.06 18.09 -9.55
N HIS A 68 3.90 17.07 -9.76
CA HIS A 68 4.96 17.10 -10.78
C HIS A 68 4.71 16.19 -11.99
N TYR A 69 3.77 15.26 -11.90
CA TYR A 69 3.48 14.29 -12.96
C TYR A 69 1.98 14.27 -13.29
N PRO A 70 1.61 14.05 -14.56
CA PRO A 70 0.22 13.85 -14.95
C PRO A 70 -0.43 12.70 -14.18
N LEU A 71 -1.62 12.95 -13.63
CA LEU A 71 -2.34 11.98 -12.80
C LEU A 71 -2.62 10.67 -13.56
N ASN A 72 -2.93 10.74 -14.86
CA ASN A 72 -3.17 9.57 -15.70
C ASN A 72 -1.95 8.64 -15.84
N MET A 73 -0.74 9.15 -15.62
CA MET A 73 0.50 8.38 -15.62
C MET A 73 0.90 7.93 -14.21
N ALA A 74 0.68 8.78 -13.21
CA ALA A 74 1.02 8.50 -11.82
C ALA A 74 0.08 7.48 -11.16
N TYR A 75 -1.23 7.61 -11.39
CA TYR A 75 -2.25 6.80 -10.73
C TYR A 75 -2.14 5.30 -11.03
N PRO A 76 -1.89 4.86 -12.29
CA PRO A 76 -1.62 3.45 -12.58
C PRO A 76 -0.42 2.90 -11.82
N MET A 77 0.58 3.73 -11.47
CA MET A 77 1.77 3.27 -10.76
C MET A 77 1.48 2.86 -9.30
N ILE A 78 0.34 3.30 -8.71
CA ILE A 78 -0.11 2.85 -7.38
C ILE A 78 -0.36 1.34 -7.36
N SER A 79 -0.65 0.73 -8.51
CA SER A 79 -0.84 -0.72 -8.63
C SER A 79 0.34 -1.56 -8.14
N LEU A 80 1.55 -0.98 -8.07
CA LEU A 80 2.73 -1.62 -7.46
C LEU A 80 2.47 -2.01 -6.00
N SER A 81 1.64 -1.24 -5.28
CA SER A 81 1.21 -1.58 -3.93
C SER A 81 0.37 -2.86 -3.86
N TYR A 82 -0.35 -3.24 -4.92
CA TYR A 82 -1.06 -4.53 -4.97
C TYR A 82 -0.09 -5.70 -5.04
N VAL A 83 0.99 -5.57 -5.83
CA VAL A 83 2.05 -6.58 -5.90
C VAL A 83 2.69 -6.75 -4.52
N MET A 84 3.13 -5.64 -3.93
CA MET A 84 3.78 -5.64 -2.61
C MET A 84 2.84 -6.16 -1.51
N GLY A 85 1.55 -5.77 -1.55
CA GLY A 85 0.54 -6.21 -0.59
C GLY A 85 0.25 -7.71 -0.70
N MET A 86 0.18 -8.25 -1.91
CA MET A 86 0.00 -9.69 -2.12
C MET A 86 1.24 -10.47 -1.66
N LEU A 87 2.45 -9.96 -1.91
CA LEU A 87 3.68 -10.53 -1.37
C LEU A 87 3.68 -10.50 0.16
N ALA A 88 3.28 -9.38 0.77
CA ALA A 88 3.17 -9.28 2.22
C ALA A 88 2.14 -10.25 2.82
N ALA A 89 1.01 -10.46 2.13
CA ALA A 89 0.00 -11.46 2.52
C ALA A 89 0.61 -12.87 2.64
N VAL A 90 1.42 -13.27 1.67
CA VAL A 90 2.06 -14.60 1.67
C VAL A 90 3.26 -14.66 2.62
N LEU A 91 4.13 -13.67 2.62
CA LEU A 91 5.42 -13.71 3.32
C LEU A 91 5.31 -13.37 4.81
N ILE A 92 4.45 -12.41 5.17
CA ILE A 92 4.33 -11.90 6.54
C ILE A 92 3.13 -12.54 7.25
N PHE A 93 2.00 -12.66 6.57
CA PHE A 93 0.77 -13.19 7.17
C PHE A 93 0.54 -14.67 6.88
N HIS A 94 1.39 -15.29 6.05
CA HIS A 94 1.29 -16.70 5.67
C HIS A 94 -0.09 -17.08 5.12
N GLU A 95 -0.75 -16.15 4.42
CA GLU A 95 -2.07 -16.36 3.85
C GLU A 95 -2.00 -17.17 2.56
N HIS A 96 -2.96 -18.08 2.40
CA HIS A 96 -3.13 -18.79 1.13
C HIS A 96 -3.79 -17.86 0.10
N VAL A 97 -3.03 -17.46 -0.90
CA VAL A 97 -3.52 -16.64 -2.02
C VAL A 97 -3.85 -17.55 -3.21
N PRO A 98 -5.13 -17.73 -3.58
CA PRO A 98 -5.51 -18.60 -4.69
C PRO A 98 -4.94 -18.11 -6.02
N ILE A 99 -4.65 -19.04 -6.93
CA ILE A 99 -4.03 -18.77 -8.24
C ILE A 99 -4.78 -17.73 -9.07
N VAL A 100 -6.11 -17.67 -8.95
CA VAL A 100 -6.95 -16.69 -9.65
C VAL A 100 -6.58 -15.25 -9.27
N ARG A 101 -6.18 -14.98 -8.01
CA ARG A 101 -5.72 -13.64 -7.60
C ARG A 101 -4.39 -13.27 -8.25
N TRP A 102 -3.48 -14.23 -8.41
CA TRP A 102 -2.22 -14.02 -9.13
C TRP A 102 -2.44 -13.72 -10.61
N ILE A 103 -3.37 -14.42 -11.26
CA ILE A 103 -3.76 -14.14 -12.64
C ILE A 103 -4.36 -12.72 -12.75
N GLY A 104 -5.26 -12.35 -11.84
CA GLY A 104 -5.82 -11.00 -11.79
C GLY A 104 -4.75 -9.93 -11.59
N LEU A 105 -3.78 -10.16 -10.71
CA LEU A 105 -2.64 -9.26 -10.52
C LEU A 105 -1.81 -9.12 -11.79
N ALA A 106 -1.50 -10.22 -12.48
CA ALA A 106 -0.78 -10.18 -13.74
C ALA A 106 -1.52 -9.34 -14.80
N LEU A 107 -2.85 -9.49 -14.91
CA LEU A 107 -3.67 -8.69 -15.83
C LEU A 107 -3.65 -7.19 -15.48
N ILE A 108 -3.74 -6.84 -14.19
CA ILE A 108 -3.61 -5.44 -13.73
C ILE A 108 -2.25 -4.88 -14.14
N MET A 109 -1.16 -5.64 -13.89
CA MET A 109 0.19 -5.20 -14.23
C MET A 109 0.39 -5.03 -15.73
N THR A 110 -0.17 -5.93 -16.55
CA THR A 110 -0.18 -5.77 -18.01
C THR A 110 -0.91 -4.49 -18.42
N GLY A 111 -2.09 -4.24 -17.86
CA GLY A 111 -2.83 -2.99 -18.10
C GLY A 111 -2.02 -1.75 -17.74
N VAL A 112 -1.30 -1.77 -16.62
CA VAL A 112 -0.44 -0.66 -16.18
C VAL A 112 0.70 -0.43 -17.16
N VAL A 113 1.36 -1.49 -17.64
CA VAL A 113 2.42 -1.38 -18.67
C VAL A 113 1.87 -0.74 -19.95
N LEU A 114 0.67 -1.12 -20.39
CA LEU A 114 0.03 -0.55 -21.58
C LEU A 114 -0.31 0.94 -21.40
N ILE A 115 -0.80 1.35 -20.22
CA ILE A 115 -1.13 2.75 -19.95
C ILE A 115 0.14 3.62 -19.88
N VAL A 116 1.20 3.08 -19.28
CA VAL A 116 2.46 3.80 -19.03
C VAL A 116 3.37 3.79 -20.27
N GLN A 117 3.19 2.85 -21.20
CA GLN A 117 3.88 2.86 -22.49
C GLN A 117 3.60 4.18 -23.23
N LYS A 118 4.68 4.88 -23.59
CA LYS A 118 4.60 6.00 -24.53
C LYS A 118 4.23 5.43 -25.90
N GLY A 119 3.06 5.82 -26.41
CA GLY A 119 2.86 5.89 -27.86
C GLY A 119 3.79 6.94 -28.46
#